data_AF-A0A2H5QH87-F1
#
_entry.id   AF-A0A2H5QH87-F1
#
_cell.length_a   1.000
_cell.length_b   1.000
_cell.length_c   1.000
_cell.angle_alpha   90.00
_cell.angle_beta   90.00
_cell.angle_gamma   90.00
#
_symmetry.space_group_name_H-M   'P 1'
#
loop_
_entity.id
_entity.type
_entity.pdbx_description
1 polymer ?
#
loop_
_entity_poly.entity_id
_entity_poly.type
_entity_poly.pdbx_seq_one_letter_code
_entity_poly.pdbx_strand_id
1 'polypeptide(L)'
;MDGRGDIMSKPFTDVDMMFIPVNLGSDHWVLARANLRAKRVRIYDSLVTFHDEKIYLRKFKPLQVVFPQWLQDVGFYNIRPEL
;
A
#
# COMPACT_ATOMS: atom_id res chain seq x y z
N MET A 1 -25.23 -25.87 8.85
CA MET A 1 -23.85 -26.04 8.36
C MET A 1 -23.84 -25.58 6.92
N ASP A 2 -23.60 -24.30 6.76
CA ASP A 2 -23.86 -23.53 5.56
C ASP A 2 -22.55 -22.81 5.26
N GLY A 3 -21.68 -23.56 4.58
CA GLY A 3 -20.32 -23.17 4.19
C GLY A 3 -20.30 -22.11 3.11
N ARG A 4 -20.77 -20.91 3.44
CA ARG A 4 -20.28 -19.70 2.78
C ARG A 4 -18.92 -19.45 3.39
N GLY A 5 -17.86 -19.78 2.66
CA GLY A 5 -16.53 -19.36 3.05
C GLY A 5 -16.55 -17.84 3.19
N ASP A 6 -16.55 -17.36 4.42
CA ASP A 6 -16.20 -15.98 4.72
C ASP A 6 -14.90 -15.73 3.96
N ILE A 7 -14.97 -14.86 2.96
CA ILE A 7 -13.77 -14.36 2.29
C ILE A 7 -12.88 -13.87 3.44
N MET A 8 -11.66 -14.42 3.55
CA MET A 8 -10.68 -14.11 4.61
C MET A 8 -10.16 -12.66 4.50
N SER A 9 -11.04 -11.70 4.23
CA SER A 9 -10.78 -10.29 4.14
C SER A 9 -11.02 -9.65 5.49
N LYS A 10 -9.99 -8.96 5.98
CA LYS A 10 -10.11 -8.07 7.13
C LYS A 10 -10.73 -6.74 6.69
N PRO A 11 -11.61 -6.11 7.48
CA PRO A 11 -12.02 -4.74 7.23
C PRO A 11 -10.80 -3.85 7.05
N PHE A 12 -10.82 -3.00 6.03
CA PHE A 12 -9.69 -2.12 5.72
C PHE A 12 -9.32 -1.24 6.92
N THR A 13 -10.32 -0.81 7.68
CA THR A 13 -10.19 -0.05 8.93
C THR A 13 -9.35 -0.75 9.98
N ASP A 14 -9.21 -2.08 9.95
CA ASP A 14 -8.47 -2.84 10.96
C ASP A 14 -7.04 -3.14 10.53
N VAL A 15 -6.61 -2.62 9.38
CA VAL A 15 -5.27 -2.86 8.82
C VAL A 15 -4.32 -1.76 9.31
N ASP A 16 -3.20 -2.14 9.93
CA ASP A 16 -2.15 -1.18 10.31
C ASP A 16 -1.04 -1.08 9.25
N MET A 17 -0.91 -2.12 8.41
CA MET A 17 0.14 -2.26 7.42
C MET A 17 -0.38 -2.88 6.12
N MET A 18 -0.07 -2.25 5.00
CA MET A 18 -0.44 -2.74 3.67
C MET A 18 0.80 -3.08 2.86
N PHE A 19 0.70 -4.18 2.12
CA PHE A 19 1.72 -4.71 1.24
C PHE A 19 1.17 -4.68 -0.18
N ILE A 20 1.73 -3.80 -1.00
CA ILE A 20 1.25 -3.51 -2.35
C ILE A 20 2.37 -3.95 -3.31
N PRO A 21 2.22 -5.09 -4.01
CA PRO A 21 3.15 -5.44 -5.07
C PRO A 21 3.00 -4.46 -6.24
N VAL A 22 4.11 -3.92 -6.72
CA VAL A 22 4.16 -2.98 -7.82
C VAL A 22 5.05 -3.54 -8.92
N ASN A 23 4.49 -3.67 -10.12
CA ASN A 23 5.26 -4.05 -11.31
C ASN A 23 5.89 -2.79 -11.91
N LEU A 24 7.23 -2.73 -11.93
CA LEU A 24 7.96 -1.60 -12.51
C LEU A 24 8.05 -1.67 -14.03
N GLY A 25 7.84 -2.85 -14.60
CA GLY A 25 7.85 -3.17 -16.03
C GLY A 25 8.44 -4.56 -16.24
N SER A 26 8.06 -5.23 -17.34
CA SER A 26 8.51 -6.61 -17.63
C SER A 26 8.20 -7.55 -16.45
N ASP A 27 9.21 -8.26 -16.00
CA ASP A 27 9.27 -9.24 -14.92
C ASP A 27 9.78 -8.65 -13.60
N HIS A 28 10.01 -7.33 -13.52
CA HIS A 28 10.51 -6.69 -12.31
C HIS A 28 9.37 -6.26 -11.37
N TRP A 29 9.30 -6.92 -10.22
CA TRP A 29 8.34 -6.65 -9.16
C TRP A 29 9.04 -6.13 -7.90
N VAL A 30 8.44 -5.11 -7.30
CA VAL A 30 8.88 -4.54 -6.04
C VAL A 30 7.71 -4.47 -5.06
N LEU A 31 8.01 -4.31 -3.78
CA LEU A 31 7.00 -4.27 -2.73
C LEU A 31 6.92 -2.89 -2.09
N ALA A 32 5.78 -2.23 -2.20
CA ALA A 32 5.46 -1.06 -1.39
C ALA A 32 4.82 -1.50 -0.07
N ARG A 33 5.46 -1.14 1.05
CA ARG A 33 4.92 -1.33 2.40
C ARG A 33 4.42 0.00 2.93
N ALA A 34 3.11 0.18 3.00
CA ALA A 34 2.49 1.33 3.68
C ALA A 34 2.26 1.00 5.15
N ASN A 35 2.91 1.73 6.05
CA ASN A 35 2.64 1.70 7.48
C ASN A 35 1.72 2.88 7.80
N LEU A 36 0.47 2.58 8.15
CA LEU A 36 -0.58 3.59 8.33
C LEU A 36 -0.39 4.35 9.65
N ARG A 37 0.07 3.68 10.71
CA ARG A 37 0.44 4.31 11.99
C ARG A 37 1.59 5.31 11.82
N ALA A 38 2.63 4.91 11.11
CA ALA A 38 3.80 5.77 10.88
C ALA A 38 3.61 6.74 9.71
N LYS A 39 2.45 6.70 9.03
CA LYS A 39 2.12 7.51 7.84
C LYS A 39 3.23 7.50 6.79
N ARG A 40 3.83 6.32 6.56
CA ARG A 40 5.01 6.16 5.70
C ARG A 40 4.90 4.96 4.79
N VAL A 41 5.24 5.17 3.52
CA VAL A 41 5.45 4.13 2.52
C VAL A 41 6.95 3.85 2.39
N ARG A 42 7.35 2.58 2.38
CA ARG A 42 8.71 2.12 2.07
C ARG A 42 8.67 1.19 0.86
N ILE A 43 9.63 1.32 -0.04
CA ILE A 43 9.75 0.44 -1.20
C ILE A 43 10.88 -0.54 -0.94
N TYR A 44 10.60 -1.82 -1.18
CA TYR A 44 11.57 -2.90 -1.15
C TYR A 44 11.77 -3.41 -2.58
N ASP A 45 12.96 -3.17 -3.12
CA ASP A 45 13.43 -3.73 -4.38
C ASP A 45 14.52 -4.76 -4.08
N SER A 46 14.29 -6.02 -4.46
CA SER A 46 15.24 -7.12 -4.24
C SER A 46 16.41 -7.12 -5.22
N LEU A 47 16.27 -6.49 -6.39
CA LEU A 47 17.29 -6.51 -7.43
C LEU A 47 18.28 -5.36 -7.31
N VAL A 48 17.93 -4.24 -6.63
CA VAL A 48 18.73 -3.04 -6.26
C VAL A 48 19.45 -2.31 -7.43
N THR A 49 19.69 -3.00 -8.53
CA THR A 49 20.49 -2.65 -9.70
C THR A 49 19.69 -1.88 -10.76
N PHE A 50 18.36 -1.88 -10.67
CA PHE A 50 17.47 -1.17 -11.60
C PHE A 50 16.87 0.08 -10.95
N HIS A 51 17.71 1.07 -10.63
CA HIS A 51 17.26 2.37 -10.10
C HIS A 51 17.06 3.38 -11.24
N ASP A 52 16.02 3.19 -12.05
CA ASP A 52 15.51 4.28 -12.90
C ASP A 52 14.58 5.15 -12.07
N GLU A 53 15.12 6.26 -11.55
CA GLU A 53 14.39 7.21 -10.71
C GLU A 53 13.10 7.72 -11.37
N LYS A 54 13.06 7.89 -12.70
CA LYS A 54 11.87 8.37 -13.41
C LYS A 54 10.77 7.32 -13.39
N ILE A 55 11.12 6.04 -13.58
CA ILE A 55 10.17 4.93 -13.49
C ILE A 55 9.60 4.87 -12.07
N TYR A 56 10.46 4.96 -11.06
CA TYR A 56 10.05 4.96 -9.65
C TYR A 56 9.10 6.11 -9.33
N LEU A 57 9.49 7.35 -9.63
CA LEU A 57 8.66 8.53 -9.39
C LEU A 57 7.29 8.38 -10.06
N ARG A 58 7.26 7.94 -11.33
CA ARG A 58 6.00 7.74 -12.06
C ARG A 58 5.14 6.65 -11.45
N LYS A 59 5.71 5.48 -11.14
CA LYS A 59 4.98 4.31 -10.63
C LYS A 59 4.46 4.52 -9.22
N PHE A 60 5.19 5.25 -8.38
CA PHE A 60 4.84 5.47 -6.98
C PHE A 60 4.14 6.81 -6.69
N LYS A 61 4.04 7.73 -7.67
CA LYS A 61 3.31 9.00 -7.49
C LYS A 61 1.89 8.82 -6.93
N PRO A 62 1.09 7.84 -7.38
CA PRO A 62 -0.24 7.62 -6.80
C PRO A 62 -0.20 7.24 -5.32
N LEU A 63 0.78 6.42 -4.89
CA LEU A 63 0.95 6.07 -3.48
C LEU A 63 1.42 7.25 -2.62
N GLN A 64 2.09 8.25 -3.22
CA GLN A 64 2.52 9.46 -2.53
C GLN A 64 1.42 10.51 -2.41
N VAL A 65 0.52 10.62 -3.38
CA VAL A 65 -0.46 11.72 -3.46
C VAL A 65 -1.89 11.24 -3.26
N VAL A 66 -2.32 10.25 -4.05
CA VAL A 66 -3.72 9.79 -4.05
C VAL A 66 -4.01 8.96 -2.81
N PHE A 67 -3.09 8.07 -2.43
CA PHE A 67 -3.32 7.16 -1.31
C PHE A 67 -3.53 7.88 0.04
N PRO A 68 -2.70 8.87 0.44
CA PRO A 68 -2.97 9.63 1.66
C PRO A 68 -4.28 10.43 1.60
N GLN A 69 -4.62 11.01 0.45
CA GLN A 69 -5.86 11.76 0.28
C GLN A 69 -7.08 10.85 0.42
N TRP A 70 -7.07 9.70 -0.25
CA TRP A 70 -8.14 8.73 -0.17
C TRP A 70 -8.36 8.23 1.27
N LEU A 71 -7.30 8.00 2.06
CA LEU A 71 -7.42 7.66 3.48
C LEU A 71 -8.14 8.75 4.29
N GLN A 72 -7.94 10.03 3.95
CA GLN A 72 -8.66 11.14 4.59
C GLN A 72 -10.12 11.15 4.15
N ASP A 73 -10.39 11.00 2.86
CA ASP A 73 -11.74 11.06 2.29
C ASP A 73 -12.65 9.95 2.84
N VAL A 74 -12.11 8.75 3.06
CA VAL A 74 -12.85 7.64 3.71
C VAL A 74 -12.90 7.74 5.23
N GLY A 75 -12.33 8.80 5.82
CA GLY A 75 -12.31 9.02 7.26
C GLY A 75 -11.51 7.97 8.03
N PHE A 76 -10.49 7.36 7.42
CA PHE A 76 -9.74 6.23 8.00
C PHE A 76 -9.24 6.53 9.42
N TYR A 77 -8.59 7.69 9.61
CA TYR A 77 -8.06 8.11 10.91
C TYR A 77 -9.14 8.63 11.88
N ASN A 78 -10.34 8.94 11.41
CA ASN A 78 -11.46 9.29 12.28
C ASN A 78 -12.02 8.04 12.97
N ILE A 79 -12.00 6.90 12.27
CA ILE A 79 -12.41 5.59 12.79
C ILE A 79 -11.32 5.00 13.69
N ARG A 80 -10.05 5.30 13.41
CA ARG A 80 -8.86 4.81 14.11
C ARG A 80 -8.02 5.96 14.70
N PRO A 81 -8.54 6.72 15.68
CA PRO A 81 -7.87 7.91 16.22
C PRO A 81 -6.55 7.60 16.94
N GLU A 82 -6.29 6.34 17.27
CA GLU A 82 -5.05 5.87 17.86
C GLU A 82 -3.90 5.66 16.83
N LEU A 83 -4.15 5.92 15.54
CA LEU A 83 -3.18 5.83 14.44
C LEU A 83 -2.65 7.19 13.95
#